data_AF-A0A8B6LTC8-F1
#
_entry.id   AF-A0A8B6LTC8-F1
#
_cell.length_a   1.000
_cell.length_b   1.000
_cell.length_c   1.000
_cell.angle_alpha   90.00
_cell.angle_beta   90.00
_cell.angle_gamma   90.00
#
_symmetry.space_group_name_H-M   'P 1'
#
loop_
_entity.id
_entity.type
_entity.pdbx_description
1 polymer ?
#
loop_
_entity_poly.entity_id
_entity_poly.type
_entity_poly.pdbx_seq_one_letter_code
_entity_poly.pdbx_strand_id
1 'polypeptide(L)'
;MTDSIHPVDPTSETLAAQCVRALLDRHAVPRRKHSTVVTEVLKLSYSQGHRRLTTDATWTLEELRTLAEHFGESLAGMVSLGQLGELLRGTLRIGTTSIACRFARGAPIHKPRPGALVAAWVESDWHVVPAEDNLTRQAYDIVRLVIEPSSAASRCIAVLDDHTDSAETIAGYLKSAGYDAAPFTDLASIMAASEDGHFDGYVLDWIIETNGRKDTVRELVGSIRSRDAHCPIVVLTGEVETGTADESDIATAMARYRLKFFEKPARLSIISAALAESFAAA
;
A
#
# COMPACT_ATOMS: atom_id res chain seq x y z
N MET A 1 11.14 -44.60 37.30
CA MET A 1 11.07 -43.16 37.59
C MET A 1 12.51 -42.66 37.58
N THR A 2 13.02 -42.42 36.38
CA THR A 2 14.42 -42.04 36.13
C THR A 2 14.37 -40.68 35.48
N ASP A 3 14.79 -39.69 36.25
CA ASP A 3 14.97 -38.30 35.87
C ASP A 3 16.13 -38.26 34.86
N SER A 4 15.81 -38.14 33.57
CA SER A 4 16.80 -37.94 32.54
C SER A 4 17.08 -36.44 32.42
N ILE A 5 18.07 -35.99 33.19
CA ILE A 5 18.70 -34.69 33.02
C ILE A 5 19.37 -34.69 31.63
N HIS A 6 18.77 -33.97 30.68
CA HIS A 6 19.42 -33.68 29.41
C HIS A 6 20.64 -32.76 29.66
N PRO A 7 21.81 -33.05 29.06
CA PRO A 7 22.97 -32.19 29.18
C PRO A 7 22.72 -30.89 28.42
N VAL A 8 22.83 -29.76 29.11
CA VAL A 8 22.80 -28.42 28.49
C VAL A 8 24.10 -28.21 27.73
N ASP A 9 23.99 -27.99 26.42
CA ASP A 9 25.10 -27.72 25.51
C ASP A 9 25.83 -26.40 25.91
N PRO A 10 27.15 -26.39 26.17
CA PRO A 10 27.85 -25.26 26.80
C PRO A 10 28.11 -24.04 25.88
N THR A 11 27.48 -23.98 24.70
CA THR A 11 27.66 -22.91 23.70
C THR A 11 26.36 -22.27 23.23
N SER A 12 25.29 -22.38 24.03
CA SER A 12 24.01 -21.72 23.76
C SER A 12 24.11 -20.23 24.09
N GLU A 13 24.40 -19.39 23.10
CA GLU A 13 24.30 -17.93 23.23
C GLU A 13 22.87 -17.53 23.63
N THR A 14 22.74 -16.64 24.62
CA THR A 14 21.42 -16.20 25.10
C THR A 14 20.64 -15.48 24.01
N LEU A 15 19.31 -15.59 24.01
CA LEU A 15 18.44 -14.87 23.06
C LEU A 15 18.73 -13.36 23.07
N ALA A 16 19.01 -12.79 24.25
CA ALA A 16 19.38 -11.40 24.40
C ALA A 16 20.69 -11.06 23.67
N ALA A 17 21.73 -11.89 23.79
CA ALA A 17 22.98 -11.70 23.06
C ALA A 17 22.80 -11.83 21.54
N GLN A 18 21.95 -12.77 21.08
CA GLN A 18 21.60 -12.91 19.66
C GLN A 18 20.90 -11.64 19.11
N CYS A 19 19.91 -11.10 19.84
CA CYS A 19 19.23 -9.86 19.47
C CYS A 19 20.21 -8.67 19.40
N VAL A 20 21.13 -8.56 20.35
CA VAL A 20 22.14 -7.50 20.37
C VAL A 20 23.12 -7.63 19.19
N ARG A 21 23.58 -8.84 18.86
CA ARG A 21 24.42 -9.06 17.67
C ARG A 21 23.69 -8.71 16.39
N ALA A 22 22.43 -9.11 16.27
CA ALA A 22 21.61 -8.78 15.10
C ALA A 22 21.44 -7.25 14.95
N LEU A 23 21.23 -6.52 16.05
CA LEU A 23 21.22 -5.06 16.05
C LEU A 23 22.55 -4.51 15.52
N LEU A 24 23.68 -4.93 16.10
CA LEU A 24 25.01 -4.43 15.74
C LEU A 24 25.39 -4.75 14.28
N ASP A 25 25.09 -5.94 13.79
CA ASP A 25 25.38 -6.35 12.42
C ASP A 25 24.60 -5.47 11.40
N ARG A 26 23.34 -5.09 11.68
CA ARG A 26 22.54 -4.21 10.81
C ARG A 26 23.03 -2.77 10.76
N HIS A 27 23.56 -2.27 11.87
CA HIS A 27 24.20 -0.95 11.93
C HIS A 27 25.67 -1.00 11.47
N ALA A 28 26.03 -2.04 10.71
CA ALA A 28 27.34 -2.23 10.09
C ALA A 28 28.52 -2.23 11.08
N VAL A 29 28.28 -2.60 12.34
CA VAL A 29 29.34 -2.72 13.35
C VAL A 29 30.09 -4.03 13.10
N PRO A 30 31.41 -3.99 12.81
CA PRO A 30 32.18 -5.21 12.59
C PRO A 30 32.19 -6.11 13.83
N ARG A 31 32.06 -7.43 13.65
CA ARG A 31 32.02 -8.42 14.77
C ARG A 31 33.13 -8.26 15.81
N ARG A 32 34.35 -7.93 15.38
CA ARG A 32 35.49 -7.68 16.29
C ARG A 32 35.30 -6.48 17.23
N LYS A 33 34.37 -5.57 16.91
CA LYS A 33 34.06 -4.36 17.69
C LYS A 33 32.80 -4.52 18.54
N HIS A 34 32.05 -5.62 18.44
CA HIS A 34 30.78 -5.78 19.16
C HIS A 34 30.93 -5.63 20.68
N SER A 35 31.90 -6.31 21.29
CA SER A 35 32.16 -6.15 22.73
C SER A 35 32.57 -4.74 23.10
N THR A 36 33.34 -4.05 22.26
CA THR A 36 33.74 -2.65 22.47
C THR A 36 32.52 -1.73 22.49
N VAL A 37 31.64 -1.84 21.50
CA VAL A 37 30.43 -1.02 21.40
C VAL A 37 29.49 -1.27 22.58
N VAL A 38 29.26 -2.54 22.94
CA VAL A 38 28.43 -2.88 24.11
C VAL A 38 29.02 -2.29 25.40
N THR A 39 30.35 -2.35 25.55
CA THR A 39 31.04 -1.78 26.72
C THR A 39 30.90 -0.26 26.78
N GLU A 40 31.09 0.42 25.65
CA GLU A 40 31.02 1.88 25.55
C GLU A 40 29.60 2.40 25.80
N VAL A 41 28.59 1.80 25.16
CA VAL A 41 27.20 2.25 25.27
C VAL A 41 26.64 2.01 26.68
N LEU A 42 26.95 0.86 27.27
CA LEU A 42 26.46 0.49 28.60
C LEU A 42 27.36 0.98 29.74
N LYS A 43 28.47 1.67 29.42
CA LYS A 43 29.49 2.13 30.39
C LYS A 43 29.97 1.01 31.31
N LEU A 44 30.16 -0.19 30.73
CA LEU A 44 30.66 -1.36 31.45
C LEU A 44 32.19 -1.42 31.40
N SER A 45 32.79 -2.32 32.18
CA SER A 45 34.17 -2.74 31.92
C SER A 45 34.25 -3.67 30.71
N TYR A 46 35.42 -3.72 30.06
CA TYR A 46 35.62 -4.58 28.88
C TYR A 46 35.28 -6.05 29.15
N SER A 47 35.63 -6.58 30.34
CA SER A 47 35.33 -7.97 30.69
C SER A 47 33.83 -8.21 30.85
N GLN A 48 33.09 -7.24 31.39
CA GLN A 48 31.62 -7.31 31.53
C GLN A 48 30.93 -7.25 30.17
N GLY A 49 31.32 -6.32 29.30
CA GLY A 49 30.75 -6.19 27.95
C GLY A 49 31.09 -7.39 27.05
N HIS A 50 32.28 -7.98 27.19
CA HIS A 50 32.61 -9.22 26.50
C HIS A 50 31.75 -10.39 26.99
N ARG A 51 31.64 -10.57 28.32
CA ARG A 51 30.83 -11.63 28.94
C ARG A 51 29.35 -11.56 28.56
N ARG A 52 28.80 -10.36 28.37
CA ARG A 52 27.42 -10.14 27.88
C ARG A 52 27.13 -10.78 26.52
N LEU A 53 28.15 -10.93 25.67
CA LEU A 53 28.02 -11.49 24.31
C LEU A 53 28.55 -12.92 24.17
N THR A 54 29.36 -13.41 25.12
CA THR A 54 30.07 -14.70 24.99
C THR A 54 29.80 -15.69 26.12
N THR A 55 29.25 -15.25 27.25
CA THR A 55 28.83 -16.13 28.35
C THR A 55 27.31 -16.02 28.57
N ASP A 56 26.74 -16.95 29.33
CA ASP A 56 25.33 -16.93 29.76
C ASP A 56 25.07 -15.83 30.82
N ALA A 57 25.50 -14.60 30.51
CA ALA A 57 25.36 -13.45 31.37
C ALA A 57 23.96 -12.84 31.21
N THR A 58 23.32 -12.51 32.34
CA THR A 58 21.95 -11.99 32.39
C THR A 58 21.86 -10.56 31.87
N TRP A 59 21.14 -10.35 30.78
CA TRP A 59 20.80 -9.01 30.27
C TRP A 59 19.61 -8.42 31.02
N THR A 60 19.68 -7.16 31.41
CA THR A 60 18.49 -6.44 31.89
C THR A 60 17.72 -5.81 30.73
N LEU A 61 16.41 -5.58 30.92
CA LEU A 61 15.60 -4.89 29.90
C LEU A 61 16.07 -3.45 29.70
N GLU A 62 16.59 -2.80 30.74
CA GLU A 62 17.15 -1.45 30.67
C GLU A 62 18.44 -1.40 29.83
N GLU A 63 19.33 -2.39 29.98
CA GLU A 63 20.55 -2.52 29.16
C GLU A 63 20.19 -2.71 27.69
N LEU A 64 19.23 -3.60 27.42
CA LEU A 64 18.72 -3.88 26.07
C LEU A 64 18.06 -2.63 25.45
N ARG A 65 17.25 -1.91 26.22
CA ARG A 65 16.63 -0.66 25.76
C ARG A 65 17.68 0.41 25.45
N THR A 66 18.67 0.59 26.32
CA THR A 66 19.73 1.60 26.15
C THR A 66 20.52 1.36 24.87
N LEU A 67 20.83 0.10 24.56
CA LEU A 67 21.48 -0.27 23.29
C LEU A 67 20.59 0.02 22.09
N ALA A 68 19.31 -0.38 22.13
CA ALA A 68 18.38 -0.12 21.03
C ALA A 68 18.27 1.39 20.75
N GLU A 69 18.08 2.20 21.79
CA GLU A 69 17.93 3.66 21.69
C GLU A 69 19.20 4.33 21.15
N HIS A 70 20.39 3.84 21.49
CA HIS A 70 21.66 4.34 20.94
C HIS A 70 21.72 4.25 19.41
N PHE A 71 21.07 3.24 18.83
CA PHE A 71 20.99 3.02 17.39
C PHE A 71 19.68 3.56 16.76
N GLY A 72 18.88 4.31 17.51
CA GLY A 72 17.60 4.85 17.05
C GLY A 72 16.49 3.80 16.90
N GLU A 73 16.62 2.63 17.52
CA GLU A 73 15.63 1.56 17.51
C GLU A 73 14.88 1.47 18.86
N SER A 74 13.69 0.86 18.85
CA SER A 74 12.98 0.52 20.09
C SER A 74 13.37 -0.87 20.60
N LEU A 75 13.25 -1.12 21.91
CA LEU A 75 13.44 -2.45 22.50
C LEU A 75 12.57 -3.52 21.81
N ALA A 76 11.31 -3.18 21.51
CA ALA A 76 10.40 -4.06 20.79
C ALA A 76 10.91 -4.37 19.37
N GLY A 77 11.47 -3.39 18.66
CA GLY A 77 12.11 -3.58 17.36
C GLY A 77 13.31 -4.53 17.46
N MET A 78 14.22 -4.28 18.40
CA MET A 78 15.41 -5.10 18.62
C MET A 78 15.06 -6.57 18.91
N VAL A 79 14.05 -6.84 19.74
CA VAL A 79 13.63 -8.21 20.11
C VAL A 79 12.83 -8.87 18.98
N SER A 80 11.91 -8.14 18.34
CA SER A 80 11.05 -8.70 17.28
C SER A 80 11.86 -9.09 16.04
N LEU A 81 12.89 -8.32 15.68
CA LEU A 81 13.70 -8.53 14.49
C LEU A 81 14.63 -9.76 14.57
N GLY A 82 14.72 -10.43 15.72
CA GLY A 82 15.47 -11.69 15.86
C GLY A 82 14.70 -12.93 15.41
N GLN A 83 13.37 -12.86 15.23
CA GLN A 83 12.52 -14.04 14.98
C GLN A 83 11.55 -13.92 13.80
N LEU A 84 11.59 -12.83 13.04
CA LEU A 84 10.68 -12.64 11.93
C LEU A 84 11.35 -13.11 10.64
N GLY A 85 10.86 -14.23 10.09
CA GLY A 85 11.16 -14.61 8.72
C GLY A 85 10.95 -13.42 7.77
N GLU A 86 11.70 -13.42 6.68
CA GLU A 86 11.67 -12.37 5.66
C GLU A 86 10.21 -12.02 5.29
N LEU A 87 9.84 -10.75 5.51
CA LEU A 87 8.53 -10.24 5.14
C LEU A 87 8.50 -10.02 3.62
N LEU A 88 7.70 -10.82 2.94
CA LEU A 88 7.45 -10.69 1.51
C LEU A 88 6.42 -9.58 1.27
N ARG A 89 6.59 -8.83 0.18
CA ARG A 89 5.58 -7.90 -0.31
C ARG A 89 4.46 -8.67 -0.99
N GLY A 90 3.24 -8.17 -0.85
CA GLY A 90 2.09 -8.69 -1.58
C GLY A 90 0.86 -7.81 -1.43
N THR A 91 -0.24 -8.27 -1.99
CA THR A 91 -1.51 -7.55 -2.04
C THR A 91 -2.61 -8.33 -1.34
N LEU A 92 -3.16 -7.77 -0.27
CA LEU A 92 -4.33 -8.31 0.42
C LEU A 92 -5.59 -8.00 -0.41
N ARG A 93 -6.32 -9.03 -0.84
CA ARG A 93 -7.59 -8.88 -1.55
C ARG A 93 -8.73 -9.41 -0.70
N ILE A 94 -9.69 -8.55 -0.40
CA ILE A 94 -10.93 -8.90 0.31
C ILE A 94 -12.10 -8.34 -0.50
N GLY A 95 -12.88 -9.20 -1.15
CA GLY A 95 -13.90 -8.76 -2.11
C GLY A 95 -13.27 -7.97 -3.25
N THR A 96 -13.75 -6.74 -3.48
CA THR A 96 -13.21 -5.79 -4.47
C THR A 96 -12.08 -4.93 -3.93
N THR A 97 -11.79 -4.98 -2.62
CA THR A 97 -10.77 -4.15 -2.00
C THR A 97 -9.38 -4.77 -2.14
N SER A 98 -8.41 -3.95 -2.51
CA SER A 98 -7.00 -4.32 -2.68
C SER A 98 -6.13 -3.43 -1.78
N ILE A 99 -5.30 -4.03 -0.92
CA ILE A 99 -4.50 -3.31 0.08
C ILE A 99 -3.07 -3.82 0.05
N ALA A 100 -2.10 -2.92 -0.08
CA ALA A 100 -0.69 -3.26 0.03
C ALA A 100 -0.39 -3.88 1.41
N CYS A 101 0.35 -4.98 1.42
CA CYS A 101 0.71 -5.67 2.64
C CYS A 101 2.11 -6.26 2.58
N ARG A 102 2.62 -6.59 3.76
CA ARG A 102 3.79 -7.42 3.95
C ARG A 102 3.41 -8.63 4.79
N PHE A 103 3.90 -9.81 4.45
CA PHE A 103 3.55 -11.03 5.18
C PHE A 103 4.75 -11.96 5.34
N ALA A 104 4.75 -12.73 6.43
CA ALA A 104 5.68 -13.82 6.65
C ALA A 104 5.01 -15.12 6.23
N ARG A 105 5.59 -15.78 5.24
CA ARG A 105 5.09 -17.05 4.68
C ARG A 105 5.34 -18.21 5.65
N GLY A 106 4.28 -18.96 5.95
CA GLY A 106 4.32 -20.21 6.69
C GLY A 106 4.46 -21.44 5.82
N ALA A 107 4.05 -22.59 6.35
CA ALA A 107 4.12 -23.86 5.64
C ALA A 107 3.15 -23.90 4.44
N PRO A 108 3.45 -24.69 3.39
CA PRO A 108 2.51 -24.95 2.31
C PRO A 108 1.23 -25.59 2.85
N ILE A 109 0.07 -25.12 2.40
CA ILE A 109 -1.24 -25.62 2.84
C ILE A 109 -2.08 -26.11 1.65
N HIS A 110 -2.72 -27.26 1.83
CA HIS A 110 -3.55 -27.91 0.79
C HIS A 110 -5.05 -27.81 1.07
N LYS A 111 -5.43 -27.67 2.35
CA LYS A 111 -6.82 -27.56 2.82
C LYS A 111 -6.92 -26.54 3.95
N PRO A 112 -6.86 -25.24 3.63
CA PRO A 112 -7.09 -24.20 4.62
C PRO A 112 -8.52 -24.27 5.18
N ARG A 113 -8.71 -23.70 6.38
CA ARG A 113 -10.06 -23.52 6.93
C ARG A 113 -10.77 -22.42 6.12
N PRO A 114 -12.08 -22.57 5.82
CA PRO A 114 -12.83 -21.51 5.13
C PRO A 114 -12.71 -20.17 5.87
N GLY A 115 -12.37 -19.11 5.14
CA GLY A 115 -12.17 -17.77 5.69
C GLY A 115 -10.82 -17.53 6.39
N ALA A 116 -9.92 -18.53 6.49
CA ALA A 116 -8.54 -18.29 6.90
C ALA A 116 -7.79 -17.53 5.79
N LEU A 117 -6.90 -16.60 6.14
CA LEU A 117 -6.06 -15.92 5.15
C LEU A 117 -4.92 -16.83 4.71
N VAL A 118 -4.69 -16.90 3.39
CA VAL A 118 -3.59 -17.65 2.79
C VAL A 118 -2.84 -16.79 1.80
N ALA A 119 -1.55 -17.07 1.64
CA ALA A 119 -0.70 -16.44 0.63
C ALA A 119 -0.60 -17.34 -0.60
N ALA A 120 -0.84 -16.79 -1.79
CA ALA A 120 -0.73 -17.48 -3.07
C ALA A 120 0.07 -16.64 -4.07
N TRP A 121 0.86 -17.29 -4.91
CA TRP A 121 1.55 -16.63 -6.01
C TRP A 121 0.63 -16.64 -7.25
N VAL A 122 0.29 -15.46 -7.77
CA VAL A 122 -0.67 -15.26 -8.84
C VAL A 122 -0.10 -14.22 -9.80
N GLU A 123 -0.04 -14.53 -11.11
CA GLU A 123 0.31 -13.56 -12.15
C GLU A 123 1.61 -12.78 -11.90
N SER A 124 2.57 -13.43 -11.23
CA SER A 124 3.89 -12.89 -10.86
C SER A 124 3.93 -11.97 -9.62
N ASP A 125 2.87 -11.96 -8.81
CA ASP A 125 2.87 -11.28 -7.50
C ASP A 125 2.28 -12.16 -6.39
N TRP A 126 2.56 -11.79 -5.14
CA TRP A 126 1.95 -12.41 -3.97
C TRP A 126 0.60 -11.80 -3.66
N HIS A 127 -0.40 -12.66 -3.54
CA HIS A 127 -1.72 -12.28 -3.07
C HIS A 127 -2.01 -12.92 -1.72
N VAL A 128 -2.55 -12.13 -0.79
CA VAL A 128 -3.14 -12.60 0.45
C VAL A 128 -4.66 -12.59 0.28
N VAL A 129 -5.30 -13.75 0.40
CA VAL A 129 -6.74 -13.91 0.15
C VAL A 129 -7.40 -14.79 1.21
N PRO A 130 -8.70 -14.62 1.47
CA PRO A 130 -9.48 -15.62 2.18
C PRO A 130 -9.43 -16.94 1.43
N ALA A 131 -9.18 -18.02 2.16
CA ALA A 131 -9.21 -19.37 1.64
C ALA A 131 -10.62 -19.75 1.20
N GLU A 132 -10.72 -20.17 -0.05
CA GLU A 132 -11.88 -20.87 -0.60
C GLU A 132 -11.77 -22.38 -0.34
N ASP A 133 -12.90 -23.09 -0.39
CA ASP A 133 -12.99 -24.53 -0.12
C ASP A 133 -12.09 -25.37 -1.04
N ASN A 134 -11.72 -24.85 -2.23
CA ASN A 134 -10.91 -25.56 -3.20
C ASN A 134 -9.81 -24.66 -3.78
N LEU A 135 -8.60 -24.76 -3.22
CA LEU A 135 -7.43 -24.04 -3.73
C LEU A 135 -7.02 -24.61 -5.11
N THR A 136 -7.15 -23.80 -6.16
CA THR A 136 -6.70 -24.15 -7.51
C THR A 136 -5.18 -23.98 -7.71
N ARG A 137 -4.51 -23.32 -6.75
CA ARG A 137 -3.08 -22.99 -6.79
C ARG A 137 -2.43 -23.32 -5.45
N GLN A 138 -1.11 -23.53 -5.46
CA GLN A 138 -0.35 -23.74 -4.23
C GLN A 138 -0.49 -22.52 -3.32
N ALA A 139 -1.01 -22.73 -2.12
CA ALA A 139 -1.11 -21.71 -1.09
C ALA A 139 -0.18 -22.01 0.08
N TYR A 140 0.07 -20.97 0.88
CA TYR A 140 0.89 -21.02 2.06
C TYR A 140 0.15 -20.37 3.23
N ASP A 141 0.37 -20.91 4.42
CA ASP A 141 -0.10 -20.29 5.65
C ASP A 141 0.57 -18.92 5.86
N ILE A 142 -0.04 -18.08 6.69
CA ILE A 142 0.48 -16.74 7.01
C ILE A 142 0.75 -16.67 8.51
N VAL A 143 2.02 -16.61 8.87
CA VAL A 143 2.45 -16.53 10.28
C VAL A 143 2.32 -15.10 10.80
N ARG A 144 2.48 -14.12 9.91
CA ARG A 144 2.32 -12.70 10.22
C ARG A 144 1.83 -11.96 9.01
N LEU A 145 0.87 -11.07 9.23
CA LEU A 145 0.41 -10.10 8.25
C LEU A 145 0.59 -8.70 8.83
N VAL A 146 1.27 -7.84 8.07
CA VAL A 146 1.35 -6.41 8.30
C VAL A 146 0.59 -5.76 7.16
N ILE A 147 -0.57 -5.22 7.47
CA ILE A 147 -1.27 -4.35 6.55
C ILE A 147 -0.50 -3.04 6.56
N GLU A 148 -0.15 -2.55 5.38
CA GLU A 148 0.42 -1.22 5.21
C GLU A 148 -0.71 -0.36 4.65
N PRO A 149 -1.65 0.08 5.50
CA PRO A 149 -2.73 0.95 5.08
C PRO A 149 -2.11 2.27 4.69
N SER A 150 -1.68 2.34 3.44
CA SER A 150 -1.20 3.57 2.88
C SER A 150 -2.43 4.30 2.39
N SER A 151 -2.85 5.33 3.13
CA SER A 151 -3.56 6.46 2.51
C SER A 151 -2.71 7.13 1.42
N ALA A 152 -1.43 6.75 1.29
CA ALA A 152 -0.51 7.09 0.21
C ALA A 152 -0.38 5.98 -0.86
N ALA A 153 -1.30 5.00 -0.93
CA ALA A 153 -1.61 4.43 -2.24
C ALA A 153 -2.24 5.58 -3.02
N SER A 154 -1.44 6.19 -3.91
CA SER A 154 -1.87 7.32 -4.71
C SER A 154 -3.21 6.96 -5.36
N ARG A 155 -4.25 7.74 -5.07
CA ARG A 155 -5.60 7.46 -5.59
C ARG A 155 -5.52 7.38 -7.11
N CYS A 156 -6.05 6.30 -7.68
CA CYS A 156 -6.04 6.06 -9.11
C CYS A 156 -7.06 6.98 -9.78
N ILE A 157 -6.62 7.98 -10.54
CA ILE A 157 -7.50 8.95 -11.20
C ILE A 157 -7.49 8.71 -12.71
N ALA A 158 -8.65 8.42 -13.29
CA ALA A 158 -8.78 8.41 -14.75
C ALA A 158 -9.01 9.83 -15.26
N VAL A 159 -8.28 10.22 -16.30
CA VAL A 159 -8.40 11.52 -16.96
C VAL A 159 -8.81 11.27 -18.41
N LEU A 160 -9.95 11.79 -18.83
CA LEU A 160 -10.47 11.65 -20.19
C LEU A 160 -10.58 13.03 -20.85
N ASP A 161 -9.90 13.22 -21.97
CA ASP A 161 -9.99 14.41 -22.84
C ASP A 161 -9.63 13.98 -24.26
N ASP A 162 -10.39 14.38 -25.27
CA ASP A 162 -10.16 13.99 -26.66
C ASP A 162 -8.83 14.51 -27.23
N HIS A 163 -8.26 15.54 -26.60
CA HIS A 163 -6.92 16.05 -26.92
C HIS A 163 -5.86 15.38 -26.04
N THR A 164 -4.98 14.58 -26.66
CA THR A 164 -3.88 13.88 -25.97
C THR A 164 -3.05 14.82 -25.09
N ASP A 165 -2.65 15.99 -25.61
CA ASP A 165 -1.82 16.95 -24.87
C ASP A 165 -2.53 17.47 -23.60
N SER A 166 -3.86 17.65 -23.66
CA SER A 166 -4.68 18.07 -22.52
C SER A 166 -4.75 16.96 -21.47
N ALA A 167 -5.11 15.74 -21.90
CA ALA A 167 -5.20 14.57 -21.03
C ALA A 167 -3.87 14.29 -20.31
N GLU A 168 -2.76 14.32 -21.04
CA GLU A 168 -1.42 14.12 -20.49
C GLU A 168 -0.99 15.23 -19.54
N THR A 169 -1.32 16.49 -19.86
CA THR A 169 -1.02 17.64 -18.99
C THR A 169 -1.75 17.54 -17.65
N ILE A 170 -3.05 17.23 -17.67
CA ILE A 170 -3.85 17.06 -16.46
C ILE A 170 -3.33 15.87 -15.65
N ALA A 171 -3.11 14.72 -16.29
CA ALA A 171 -2.59 13.52 -15.63
C ALA A 171 -1.20 13.76 -15.03
N GLY A 172 -0.30 14.43 -15.75
CA GLY A 172 1.03 14.80 -15.28
C GLY A 172 0.98 15.71 -14.06
N TYR A 173 0.08 16.70 -14.06
CA TYR A 173 -0.13 17.54 -12.87
C TYR A 173 -0.64 16.74 -11.68
N LEU A 174 -1.66 15.89 -11.86
CA LEU A 174 -2.20 15.05 -10.79
C LEU A 174 -1.14 14.09 -10.22
N LYS A 175 -0.27 13.52 -11.06
CA LYS A 175 0.89 12.73 -10.61
C LYS A 175 1.82 13.54 -9.72
N SER A 176 2.14 14.78 -10.12
CA SER A 176 2.96 15.68 -9.31
C SER A 176 2.30 16.06 -7.96
N ALA A 177 0.97 16.02 -7.91
CA ALA A 177 0.17 16.25 -6.71
C ALA A 177 -0.02 15.00 -5.84
N GLY A 178 0.55 13.85 -6.22
CA GLY A 178 0.54 12.61 -5.44
C GLY A 178 -0.54 11.60 -5.80
N TYR A 179 -1.25 11.78 -6.91
CA TYR A 179 -2.22 10.82 -7.46
C TYR A 179 -1.58 9.84 -8.45
N ASP A 180 -2.21 8.69 -8.70
CA ASP A 180 -1.82 7.80 -9.79
C ASP A 180 -2.78 8.03 -10.96
N ALA A 181 -2.42 8.94 -11.87
CA ALA A 181 -3.33 9.39 -12.92
C ALA A 181 -3.08 8.69 -14.28
N ALA A 182 -4.14 8.14 -14.88
CA ALA A 182 -4.08 7.52 -16.20
C ALA A 182 -4.83 8.39 -17.24
N PRO A 183 -4.16 8.89 -18.30
CA PRO A 183 -4.80 9.64 -19.37
C PRO A 183 -5.48 8.69 -20.39
N PHE A 184 -6.62 9.12 -20.90
CA PHE A 184 -7.43 8.48 -21.93
C PHE A 184 -7.91 9.54 -22.92
N THR A 185 -8.05 9.15 -24.18
CA THR A 185 -8.50 10.05 -25.26
C THR A 185 -9.80 9.63 -25.93
N ASP A 186 -10.35 8.49 -25.52
CA ASP A 186 -11.59 7.95 -26.07
C ASP A 186 -12.37 7.18 -24.99
N LEU A 187 -13.68 7.07 -25.20
CA LEU A 187 -14.58 6.40 -24.26
C LEU A 187 -14.35 4.88 -24.17
N ALA A 188 -13.92 4.23 -25.25
CA ALA A 188 -13.77 2.78 -25.25
C ALA A 188 -12.58 2.34 -24.40
N SER A 189 -11.45 3.05 -24.47
CA SER A 189 -10.25 2.75 -23.70
C SER A 189 -10.45 2.92 -22.20
N ILE A 190 -11.09 4.00 -21.76
CA ILE A 190 -11.39 4.22 -20.34
C ILE A 190 -12.42 3.22 -19.80
N MET A 191 -13.42 2.83 -20.61
CA MET A 191 -14.40 1.82 -20.22
C MET A 191 -13.75 0.46 -20.01
N ALA A 192 -12.92 0.01 -20.95
CA ALA A 192 -12.16 -1.24 -20.82
C ALA A 192 -11.25 -1.22 -19.58
N ALA A 193 -10.50 -0.14 -19.36
CA ALA A 193 -9.64 -0.01 -18.19
C ALA A 193 -10.43 -0.02 -16.87
N SER A 194 -11.67 0.49 -16.88
CA SER A 194 -12.56 0.50 -15.71
C SER A 194 -13.17 -0.88 -15.38
N GLU A 195 -13.10 -1.85 -16.29
CA GLU A 195 -13.54 -3.24 -16.04
C GLU A 195 -12.44 -4.06 -15.34
N ASP A 196 -11.18 -3.83 -15.70
CA ASP A 196 -10.01 -4.54 -15.18
C ASP A 196 -9.46 -3.95 -13.86
N GLY A 197 -9.75 -2.67 -13.59
CA GLY A 197 -9.30 -1.96 -12.40
C GLY A 197 -10.27 -0.87 -11.96
N HIS A 198 -10.42 -0.70 -10.63
CA HIS A 198 -11.23 0.39 -10.09
C HIS A 198 -10.39 1.67 -9.98
N PHE A 199 -10.80 2.73 -10.69
CA PHE A 199 -10.33 4.09 -10.41
C PHE A 199 -11.05 4.65 -9.18
N ASP A 200 -10.29 5.35 -8.34
CA ASP A 200 -10.80 6.05 -7.16
C ASP A 200 -11.55 7.34 -7.54
N GLY A 201 -11.20 7.96 -8.66
CA GLY A 201 -11.86 9.18 -9.13
C GLY A 201 -11.64 9.46 -10.61
N TYR A 202 -12.39 10.43 -11.13
CA TYR A 202 -12.42 10.74 -12.56
C TYR A 202 -12.35 12.25 -12.82
N VAL A 203 -11.58 12.64 -13.84
CA VAL A 203 -11.63 13.97 -14.47
C VAL A 203 -12.03 13.74 -15.93
N LEU A 204 -13.19 14.25 -16.34
CA LEU A 204 -13.80 13.92 -17.63
C LEU A 204 -14.10 15.20 -18.42
N ASP A 205 -13.61 15.32 -19.64
CA ASP A 205 -14.18 16.28 -20.60
C ASP A 205 -15.60 15.84 -20.98
N TRP A 206 -16.54 16.77 -20.99
CA TRP A 206 -17.96 16.45 -21.20
C TRP A 206 -18.21 15.88 -22.61
N ILE A 207 -17.57 16.49 -23.59
CA ILE A 207 -17.68 16.14 -25.01
C ILE A 207 -16.37 15.50 -25.43
N ILE A 208 -16.46 14.34 -26.07
CA ILE A 208 -15.32 13.60 -26.61
C ILE A 208 -15.51 13.50 -28.12
N GLU A 209 -14.64 14.13 -28.90
CA GLU A 209 -14.64 14.00 -30.35
C GLU A 209 -13.60 12.98 -30.80
N THR A 210 -14.06 11.84 -31.34
CA THR A 210 -13.17 10.81 -31.87
C THR A 210 -13.58 10.47 -33.29
N ASN A 211 -12.64 10.54 -34.23
CA ASN A 211 -12.87 10.26 -35.66
C ASN A 211 -14.04 11.07 -36.27
N GLY A 212 -14.25 12.31 -35.83
CA GLY A 212 -15.31 13.20 -36.32
C GLY A 212 -16.71 12.89 -35.78
N ARG A 213 -16.83 11.99 -34.79
CA ARG A 213 -18.07 11.78 -34.03
C ARG A 213 -17.91 12.40 -32.64
N LYS A 214 -18.87 13.24 -32.26
CA LYS A 214 -18.99 13.79 -30.91
C LYS A 214 -19.87 12.89 -30.06
N ASP A 215 -19.31 12.38 -28.97
CA ASP A 215 -20.02 11.64 -27.93
C ASP A 215 -19.94 12.41 -26.60
N THR A 216 -20.80 12.05 -25.64
CA THR A 216 -20.77 12.62 -24.29
C THR A 216 -20.43 11.57 -23.25
N VAL A 217 -19.85 12.00 -22.12
CA VAL A 217 -19.50 11.10 -21.01
C VAL A 217 -20.69 10.66 -20.16
N ARG A 218 -21.93 10.98 -20.56
CA ARG A 218 -23.15 10.72 -19.77
C ARG A 218 -23.33 9.25 -19.41
N GLU A 219 -23.12 8.35 -20.37
CA GLU A 219 -23.24 6.91 -20.15
C GLU A 219 -22.13 6.38 -19.23
N LEU A 220 -20.91 6.88 -19.41
CA LEU A 220 -19.77 6.58 -18.55
C LEU A 220 -20.05 7.02 -17.09
N VAL A 221 -20.54 8.24 -16.88
CA VAL A 221 -20.94 8.74 -15.55
C VAL A 221 -22.02 7.86 -14.92
N GLY A 222 -23.04 7.47 -15.70
CA GLY A 222 -24.09 6.56 -15.25
C GLY A 222 -23.53 5.20 -14.81
N SER A 223 -22.61 4.65 -15.60
CA SER A 223 -21.91 3.39 -15.29
C SER A 223 -21.08 3.49 -14.02
N ILE A 224 -20.26 4.55 -13.87
CA ILE A 224 -19.48 4.81 -12.64
C ILE A 224 -20.41 4.89 -11.43
N ARG A 225 -21.47 5.70 -11.51
CA ARG A 225 -22.43 5.90 -10.40
C ARG A 225 -23.21 4.64 -10.02
N SER A 226 -23.45 3.73 -10.97
CA SER A 226 -24.09 2.45 -10.69
C SER A 226 -23.21 1.50 -9.88
N ARG A 227 -21.89 1.62 -10.02
CA ARG A 227 -20.90 0.82 -9.31
C ARG A 227 -20.50 1.46 -7.98
N ASP A 228 -20.34 2.78 -7.98
CA ASP A 228 -20.00 3.58 -6.80
C ASP A 228 -20.77 4.91 -6.82
N ALA A 229 -21.77 5.00 -5.94
CA ALA A 229 -22.63 6.17 -5.80
C ALA A 229 -21.87 7.42 -5.32
N HIS A 230 -20.70 7.26 -4.68
CA HIS A 230 -19.93 8.33 -4.04
C HIS A 230 -18.61 8.64 -4.72
N CYS A 231 -18.21 7.88 -5.75
CA CYS A 231 -16.97 8.12 -6.50
C CYS A 231 -16.81 9.60 -6.94
N PRO A 232 -15.69 10.26 -6.62
CA PRO A 232 -15.42 11.62 -7.09
C PRO A 232 -15.35 11.71 -8.62
N ILE A 233 -16.20 12.56 -9.20
CA ILE A 233 -16.22 12.86 -10.63
C ILE A 233 -16.15 14.38 -10.80
N VAL A 234 -15.09 14.84 -11.45
CA VAL A 234 -14.93 16.20 -11.94
C VAL A 234 -15.19 16.21 -13.45
N VAL A 235 -16.04 17.12 -13.91
CA VAL A 235 -16.33 17.31 -15.33
C VAL A 235 -15.78 18.66 -15.79
N LEU A 236 -15.11 18.65 -16.94
CA LEU A 236 -14.64 19.84 -17.65
C LEU A 236 -15.58 20.09 -18.84
N THR A 237 -15.91 21.34 -19.13
CA THR A 237 -16.66 21.71 -20.35
C THR A 237 -16.03 22.91 -21.03
N GLY A 238 -16.15 23.00 -22.36
CA GLY A 238 -15.76 24.18 -23.13
C GLY A 238 -16.88 25.16 -23.49
N GLU A 239 -18.16 24.79 -23.29
CA GLU A 239 -19.28 25.54 -23.88
C GLU A 239 -20.47 25.73 -22.92
N VAL A 240 -20.36 26.71 -22.02
CA VAL A 240 -21.55 27.29 -21.37
C VAL A 240 -22.03 28.54 -22.14
N GLU A 241 -21.17 29.17 -22.94
CA GLU A 241 -21.49 30.42 -23.66
C GLU A 241 -22.21 30.24 -25.02
N THR A 242 -22.23 29.07 -25.65
CA THR A 242 -22.72 28.92 -27.05
C THR A 242 -24.18 28.49 -27.19
N GLY A 243 -24.89 28.20 -26.08
CA GLY A 243 -26.36 28.15 -26.06
C GLY A 243 -27.02 27.12 -26.98
N THR A 244 -26.42 25.95 -27.17
CA THR A 244 -27.07 24.83 -27.89
C THR A 244 -27.26 23.63 -26.97
N ALA A 245 -28.31 22.85 -27.25
CA ALA A 245 -28.88 21.65 -26.60
C ALA A 245 -28.17 20.97 -25.39
N ASP A 246 -26.84 20.95 -25.34
CA ASP A 246 -26.02 20.34 -24.30
C ASP A 246 -26.21 20.94 -22.90
N GLU A 247 -26.53 22.23 -22.75
CA GLU A 247 -26.68 22.86 -21.43
C GLU A 247 -27.81 22.21 -20.59
N SER A 248 -28.91 21.81 -21.24
CA SER A 248 -30.04 21.15 -20.57
C SER A 248 -29.70 19.73 -20.13
N ASP A 249 -28.88 19.01 -20.91
CA ASP A 249 -28.42 17.66 -20.60
C ASP A 249 -27.34 17.67 -19.51
N ILE A 250 -26.44 18.65 -19.54
CA ILE A 250 -25.48 18.95 -18.48
C ILE A 250 -26.23 19.28 -17.17
N ALA A 251 -27.19 20.20 -17.20
CA ALA A 251 -27.97 20.58 -16.02
C ALA A 251 -28.76 19.40 -15.43
N THR A 252 -29.30 18.52 -16.28
CA THR A 252 -29.98 17.30 -15.86
C THR A 252 -29.00 16.31 -15.21
N ALA A 253 -27.80 16.13 -15.78
CA ALA A 253 -26.76 15.30 -15.20
C ALA A 253 -26.24 15.87 -13.86
N MET A 254 -26.13 17.20 -13.75
CA MET A 254 -25.75 17.90 -12.51
C MET A 254 -26.76 17.64 -11.39
N ALA A 255 -28.05 17.84 -11.67
CA ALA A 255 -29.12 17.60 -10.70
C ALA A 255 -29.18 16.14 -10.24
N ARG A 256 -28.86 15.20 -11.14
CA ARG A 256 -28.98 13.77 -10.88
C ARG A 256 -27.75 13.15 -10.19
N TYR A 257 -26.53 13.58 -10.53
CA TYR A 257 -25.31 12.84 -10.18
C TYR A 257 -24.31 13.60 -9.29
N ARG A 258 -24.68 14.79 -8.78
CA ARG A 258 -23.84 15.60 -7.86
C ARG A 258 -22.40 15.75 -8.35
N LEU A 259 -22.25 16.07 -9.64
CA LEU A 259 -20.94 16.24 -10.29
C LEU A 259 -20.34 17.61 -9.91
N LYS A 260 -19.01 17.69 -9.81
CA LYS A 260 -18.30 18.98 -9.75
C LYS A 260 -17.93 19.39 -11.17
N PHE A 261 -18.28 20.59 -11.57
CA PHE A 261 -18.17 21.04 -12.95
C PHE A 261 -17.28 22.28 -13.05
N PHE A 262 -16.41 22.33 -14.06
CA PHE A 262 -15.53 23.46 -14.32
C PHE A 262 -15.53 23.82 -15.81
N GLU A 263 -15.64 25.11 -16.09
CA GLU A 263 -15.50 25.64 -17.45
C GLU A 263 -14.01 25.74 -17.85
N LYS A 264 -13.69 25.34 -19.08
CA LYS A 264 -12.36 25.41 -19.67
C LYS A 264 -12.08 26.86 -20.08
N PRO A 265 -10.87 27.41 -19.83
CA PRO A 265 -9.73 26.73 -19.22
C PRO A 265 -9.82 26.70 -17.68
N ALA A 266 -9.93 25.50 -17.12
CA ALA A 266 -9.95 25.29 -15.67
C ALA A 266 -8.53 25.26 -15.11
N ARG A 267 -8.30 25.88 -13.95
CA ARG A 267 -6.99 25.82 -13.29
C ARG A 267 -6.79 24.43 -12.68
N LEU A 268 -5.69 23.76 -13.04
CA LEU A 268 -5.37 22.40 -12.57
C LEU A 268 -5.32 22.28 -11.03
N SER A 269 -4.90 23.33 -10.34
CA SER A 269 -4.90 23.39 -8.87
C SER A 269 -6.31 23.34 -8.27
N ILE A 270 -7.30 23.92 -8.96
CA ILE A 270 -8.71 23.88 -8.53
C ILE A 270 -9.28 22.49 -8.74
N ILE A 271 -8.96 21.83 -9.88
CA ILE A 271 -9.35 20.43 -10.14
C ILE A 271 -8.81 19.50 -9.05
N SER A 272 -7.52 19.63 -8.71
CA SER A 272 -6.88 18.83 -7.66
C SER A 272 -7.51 19.07 -6.28
N ALA A 273 -7.80 20.33 -5.91
CA ALA A 273 -8.47 20.66 -4.65
C ALA A 273 -9.91 20.09 -4.61
N ALA A 274 -10.63 20.16 -5.73
CA ALA A 274 -11.98 19.62 -5.84
C ALA A 274 -12.02 18.09 -5.67
N LEU A 275 -11.05 17.38 -6.24
CA LEU A 275 -10.86 15.95 -6.01
C LEU A 275 -10.56 15.65 -4.55
N ALA A 276 -9.60 16.36 -3.94
CA ALA A 276 -9.23 16.18 -2.53
C ALA A 276 -10.42 16.38 -1.58
N GLU A 277 -11.21 17.44 -1.80
CA GLU A 277 -12.43 17.70 -1.03
C GLU A 277 -13.47 16.58 -1.21
N SER A 278 -13.68 16.11 -2.45
CA SER A 278 -14.63 15.02 -2.71
C SER A 278 -14.20 13.71 -2.05
N PHE A 279 -12.91 13.41 -2.02
CA PHE A 279 -12.37 12.25 -1.31
C PHE A 279 -12.51 12.35 0.21
N ALA A 280 -12.50 13.56 0.78
CA ALA A 280 -12.68 13.77 2.21
C ALA A 280 -14.16 13.72 2.66
N ALA A 281 -15.09 13.89 1.73
CA ALA A 281 -16.54 13.92 1.98
C ALA A 281 -17.27 12.60 1.68
N ALA A 282 -16.57 11.63 1.07
CA ALA A 282 -17.06 10.28 0.76
C ALA A 282 -16.80 9.31 1.93
#